data_AF-A0A6G0JCR9-F1
#
_entry.id   AF-A0A6G0JCR9-F1
#
_cell.length_a   1.000
_cell.length_b   1.000
_cell.length_c   1.000
_cell.angle_alpha   90.00
_cell.angle_beta   90.00
_cell.angle_gamma   90.00
#
_symmetry.space_group_name_H-M   'P 1'
#
loop_
_entity.id
_entity.type
_entity.pdbx_description
1 polymer ?
#
loop_
_entity_poly.entity_id
_entity_poly.type
_entity_poly.pdbx_seq_one_letter_code
_entity_poly.pdbx_strand_id
1 'polypeptide(L)'
;MTRGRPTKLKHHHQVLGLVLCFYVGSMEQSSHCMLFGAPPSTLSRTLARAEAALAQALSGYAPARISWPSPARQAELAKLVEAREPLLQNTFGFIDGKNFRVSFI
;
A
#
# COMPACT_ATOMS: atom_id res chain seq x y z
N MET A 1 -6.37 11.58 36.23
CA MET A 1 -5.08 10.84 36.36
C MET A 1 -5.16 9.58 35.50
N THR A 2 -4.59 9.57 34.30
CA THR A 2 -4.57 8.38 33.42
C THR A 2 -3.39 7.48 33.79
N ARG A 3 -3.57 6.57 34.75
CA ARG A 3 -2.58 5.53 35.09
C ARG A 3 -2.70 4.39 34.07
N GLY A 4 -1.91 4.47 33.00
CA GLY A 4 -1.81 3.44 31.96
C GLY A 4 -0.55 3.61 31.10
N ARG A 5 -0.18 2.58 30.32
CA ARG A 5 0.96 2.66 29.40
C ARG A 5 0.76 3.83 28.43
N PRO A 6 1.74 4.72 28.24
CA PRO A 6 1.61 5.84 27.31
C PRO A 6 1.24 5.35 25.91
N THR A 7 0.20 5.92 25.31
CA THR A 7 -0.16 5.66 23.92
C THR A 7 1.04 5.96 23.02
N LYS A 8 1.42 5.02 22.17
CA LYS A 8 2.47 5.22 21.15
C LYS A 8 1.86 5.87 19.91
N LEU A 9 2.69 6.53 19.09
CA LEU A 9 2.27 7.19 17.84
C LEU A 9 1.16 8.23 18.04
N LYS A 10 1.37 9.18 18.96
CA LYS A 10 0.37 10.22 19.30
C LYS A 10 0.34 11.37 18.30
N HIS A 11 1.44 11.61 17.60
CA HIS A 11 1.58 12.76 16.71
C HIS A 11 1.38 12.35 15.25
N HIS A 12 0.74 13.21 14.46
CA HIS A 12 0.47 12.96 13.04
C HIS A 12 1.75 12.68 12.23
N HIS A 13 2.87 13.36 12.53
CA HIS A 13 4.14 13.11 11.84
C HIS A 13 4.68 11.69 12.06
N GLN A 14 4.43 11.08 13.22
CA GLN A 14 4.85 9.70 13.51
C GLN A 14 4.01 8.70 12.70
N VAL A 15 2.71 8.95 12.59
CA VAL A 15 1.78 8.14 11.81
C VAL A 15 2.07 8.25 10.32
N LEU A 16 2.35 9.47 9.82
CA LEU A 16 2.78 9.69 8.45
C LEU A 16 4.10 8.97 8.16
N GLY A 17 5.08 9.07 9.06
CA GLY A 17 6.34 8.34 8.95
C GLY A 17 6.13 6.82 8.88
N LEU A 18 5.22 6.27 9.69
CA LEU A 18 4.86 4.85 9.64
C LEU A 18 4.32 4.44 8.26
N VAL A 19 3.38 5.22 7.72
CA VAL A 19 2.81 4.95 6.39
C VAL A 19 3.90 4.99 5.32
N LEU A 20 4.72 6.05 5.29
CA LEU A 20 5.77 6.19 4.29
C LEU A 20 6.80 5.05 4.38
N CYS A 21 7.23 4.67 5.58
CA CYS A 21 8.12 3.52 5.77
C CYS A 21 7.47 2.21 5.28
N PHE A 22 6.18 2.01 5.54
CA PHE A 22 5.46 0.83 5.09
C PHE A 22 5.32 0.75 3.56
N TYR A 23 5.14 1.88 2.87
CA TYR A 23 5.01 1.89 1.41
C TYR A 23 6.35 1.82 0.67
N VAL A 24 7.41 2.43 1.22
CA VAL A 24 8.74 2.49 0.60
C VAL A 24 9.59 1.26 0.92
N GLY A 25 9.44 0.68 2.12
CA GLY A 25 10.27 -0.41 2.59
C GLY A 25 9.68 -1.79 2.31
N SER A 26 10.55 -2.79 2.22
CA SER A 26 10.24 -4.22 2.22
C SER A 26 10.44 -4.85 3.62
N MET A 27 10.31 -4.02 4.67
CA MET A 27 10.58 -4.44 6.05
C MET A 27 9.48 -5.34 6.60
N GLU A 28 9.88 -6.36 7.36
CA GLU A 28 8.94 -7.19 8.11
C GLU A 28 8.21 -6.38 9.20
N GLN A 29 7.04 -6.87 9.61
CA GLN A 29 6.26 -6.27 10.68
C GLN A 29 7.05 -6.14 11.99
N SER A 30 7.92 -7.12 12.29
CA SER A 30 8.83 -7.13 13.44
C SER A 30 9.77 -5.90 13.43
N SER A 31 10.37 -5.60 12.28
CA SER A 31 11.26 -4.46 12.09
C SER A 31 10.51 -3.12 12.22
N HIS A 32 9.29 -3.03 11.69
CA HIS A 32 8.43 -1.87 11.90
C HIS A 32 8.08 -1.67 13.39
N CYS A 33 7.79 -2.75 14.12
CA CYS A 33 7.49 -2.68 15.55
C CYS A 33 8.68 -2.15 16.36
N MET A 34 9.89 -2.58 16.01
CA MET A 34 11.13 -2.10 16.62
C MET A 34 11.38 -0.62 16.30
N LEU A 35 11.27 -0.24 15.03
CA LEU A 35 11.52 1.14 14.58
C LEU A 35 10.58 2.15 15.23
N PHE A 36 9.29 1.81 15.33
CA PHE A 36 8.25 2.69 15.88
C PHE A 36 7.97 2.45 17.37
N GLY A 37 8.66 1.49 18.01
CA GLY A 37 8.54 1.18 19.43
C GLY A 37 7.11 0.84 19.86
N ALA A 38 6.38 0.11 19.02
CA ALA A 38 4.97 -0.23 19.21
C ALA A 38 4.72 -1.74 19.06
N PRO A 39 3.84 -2.36 19.86
CA PRO A 39 3.47 -3.76 19.67
C PRO A 39 2.78 -4.00 18.32
N PRO A 40 2.86 -5.23 17.74
CA PRO A 40 2.29 -5.55 16.44
C PRO A 40 0.81 -5.14 16.30
N SER A 41 -0.01 -5.43 17.31
CA SER A 41 -1.43 -5.09 17.29
C SER A 41 -1.69 -3.58 17.30
N THR A 42 -0.83 -2.78 17.94
CA THR A 42 -0.94 -1.32 17.93
C THR A 42 -0.52 -0.77 16.58
N LEU A 43 0.59 -1.27 16.04
CA LEU A 43 1.12 -0.84 14.75
C LEU A 43 0.14 -1.16 13.62
N SER A 44 -0.42 -2.37 13.57
CA SER A 44 -1.44 -2.75 12.57
C SER A 44 -2.69 -1.87 12.64
N ARG A 45 -3.22 -1.62 13.84
CA ARG A 45 -4.41 -0.74 13.99
C ARG A 45 -4.10 0.70 13.58
N THR A 46 -2.94 1.23 13.96
CA THR A 46 -2.53 2.58 13.55
C THR A 46 -2.34 2.67 12.05
N LEU A 47 -1.68 1.68 11.44
CA LEU A 47 -1.47 1.62 9.99
C LEU A 47 -2.81 1.58 9.25
N ALA A 48 -3.72 0.69 9.63
CA ALA A 48 -5.05 0.60 8.99
C ALA A 48 -5.83 1.92 9.04
N ARG A 49 -5.78 2.64 10.18
CA ARG A 49 -6.41 3.95 10.32
C ARG A 49 -5.70 5.02 9.48
N ALA A 50 -4.38 4.94 9.38
CA ALA A 50 -3.58 5.86 8.60
C ALA A 50 -3.80 5.66 7.09
N GLU A 51 -3.90 4.42 6.63
CA GLU A 51 -4.25 4.09 5.24
C GLU A 51 -5.66 4.56 4.88
N ALA A 52 -6.63 4.42 5.80
CA ALA A 52 -7.97 4.97 5.59
C ALA A 52 -7.96 6.50 5.44
N ALA A 53 -7.19 7.21 6.29
CA ALA A 53 -7.02 8.65 6.20
C ALA A 53 -6.29 9.07 4.91
N LEU A 54 -5.26 8.30 4.50
CA LEU A 54 -4.56 8.53 3.24
C LEU A 54 -5.49 8.34 2.03
N ALA A 55 -6.30 7.28 2.02
CA ALA A 55 -7.27 7.04 0.96
C ALA A 55 -8.29 8.19 0.83
N GLN A 56 -8.73 8.75 1.97
CA GLN A 56 -9.58 9.94 1.98
C GLN A 56 -8.86 11.17 1.43
N ALA A 57 -7.60 11.40 1.84
CA ALA A 57 -6.80 12.52 1.37
C ALA A 57 -6.49 12.46 -0.13
N LEU A 58 -6.36 11.25 -0.69
CA LEU A 58 -6.12 10.99 -2.11
C LEU A 58 -7.41 10.86 -2.93
N SER A 59 -8.59 11.02 -2.30
CA SER A 59 -9.86 10.94 -3.01
C SER A 59 -9.93 12.01 -4.10
N GLY A 60 -10.20 11.59 -5.34
CA GLY A 60 -10.24 12.47 -6.50
C GLY A 60 -8.87 12.80 -7.12
N TYR A 61 -7.76 12.40 -6.49
CA TYR A 61 -6.42 12.60 -7.07
C TYR A 61 -6.12 11.52 -8.12
N ALA A 62 -6.26 11.88 -9.39
CA ALA A 62 -6.14 10.95 -10.52
C ALA A 62 -4.85 10.09 -10.51
N PRO A 63 -3.65 10.63 -10.20
CA PRO A 63 -2.42 9.83 -10.17
C PRO A 63 -2.37 8.75 -9.08
N ALA A 64 -3.20 8.83 -8.03
CA ALA A 64 -3.27 7.83 -6.98
C ALA A 64 -4.31 6.73 -7.23
N ARG A 65 -5.02 6.75 -8.36
CA ARG A 65 -6.02 5.72 -8.68
C ARG A 65 -5.35 4.37 -8.91
N ILE A 66 -5.86 3.36 -8.20
CA ILE A 66 -5.50 1.96 -8.40
C ILE A 66 -6.58 1.33 -9.29
N SER A 67 -6.31 1.32 -10.59
CA SER A 67 -7.28 0.86 -11.58
C SER A 67 -6.62 0.13 -12.74
N TRP A 68 -7.34 -0.83 -13.31
CA TRP A 68 -6.92 -1.52 -14.53
C TRP A 68 -6.79 -0.53 -15.69
N PRO A 69 -5.75 -0.62 -16.53
CA PRO A 69 -5.65 0.22 -17.70
C PRO A 69 -6.78 -0.09 -18.70
N SER A 70 -6.99 0.76 -19.69
CA SER A 70 -8.02 0.55 -20.71
C SER A 70 -7.84 -0.78 -21.45
N PRO A 71 -8.91 -1.43 -21.98
CA PRO A 71 -8.78 -2.71 -22.69
C PRO A 71 -7.76 -2.68 -23.84
N ALA A 72 -7.67 -1.56 -24.57
CA ALA A 72 -6.65 -1.36 -25.60
C ALA A 72 -5.23 -1.42 -25.02
N ARG A 73 -5.01 -0.72 -23.90
CA ARG A 73 -3.71 -0.73 -23.22
C ARG A 73 -3.40 -2.08 -22.58
N GLN A 74 -4.41 -2.81 -22.08
CA GLN A 74 -4.24 -4.19 -21.60
C GLN A 74 -3.74 -5.11 -22.72
N ALA A 75 -4.33 -5.02 -23.91
CA ALA A 75 -3.89 -5.79 -25.08
C ALA A 75 -2.48 -5.43 -25.53
N GLU A 76 -2.11 -4.14 -25.49
CA GLU A 76 -0.72 -3.70 -25.73
C GLU A 76 0.26 -4.31 -24.73
N LEU A 77 -0.07 -4.27 -23.43
CA LEU A 77 0.76 -4.85 -22.37
C LEU A 77 0.89 -6.37 -22.52
N ALA A 78 -0.18 -7.06 -22.88
CA ALA A 78 -0.17 -8.50 -23.13
C ALA A 78 0.77 -8.86 -24.30
N LYS A 79 0.75 -8.08 -25.39
CA LYS A 79 1.70 -8.27 -26.50
C LYS A 79 3.15 -8.07 -26.09
N LEU A 80 3.43 -7.12 -25.19
CA LEU A 80 4.79 -6.92 -24.66
C LEU A 80 5.26 -8.11 -23.82
N VAL A 81 4.36 -8.71 -23.04
CA VAL A 81 4.67 -9.93 -22.28
C VAL A 81 4.91 -11.10 -23.23
N GLU A 82 4.03 -11.32 -24.19
CA GLU A 82 4.14 -12.42 -25.17
C GLU A 82 5.41 -12.31 -26.03
N ALA A 83 5.81 -11.09 -26.41
CA ALA A 83 7.07 -10.86 -27.12
C ALA A 83 8.31 -11.28 -26.31
N ARG A 84 8.23 -11.23 -24.98
CA ARG A 84 9.30 -11.65 -24.07
C ARG A 84 9.18 -13.13 -23.71
N GLU A 85 7.97 -13.61 -23.47
CA GLU A 85 7.64 -14.95 -23.02
C GLU A 85 6.51 -15.53 -23.89
N PRO A 86 6.83 -16.18 -25.04
CA PRO A 86 5.84 -16.58 -26.04
C PRO A 86 4.78 -17.60 -25.57
N LEU A 87 5.04 -18.28 -24.44
CA LEU A 87 4.09 -19.20 -23.82
C LEU A 87 2.99 -18.47 -23.02
N LEU A 88 3.21 -17.20 -22.67
CA LEU A 88 2.27 -16.37 -21.91
C LEU A 88 1.43 -15.51 -22.86
N GLN A 89 0.47 -16.16 -23.52
CA GLN A 89 -0.42 -15.49 -24.47
C GLN A 89 -1.52 -14.71 -23.77
N ASN A 90 -1.88 -13.55 -24.33
CA ASN A 90 -3.00 -12.70 -23.87
C ASN A 90 -2.96 -12.37 -22.36
N THR A 91 -1.77 -12.37 -21.76
CA THR A 91 -1.59 -12.22 -20.31
C THR A 91 -0.70 -11.03 -20.01
N PHE A 92 -1.09 -10.22 -19.04
CA PHE A 92 -0.22 -9.22 -18.42
C PHE A 92 -0.57 -9.11 -16.94
N GLY A 93 0.34 -8.59 -16.14
CA GLY A 93 0.12 -8.44 -14.71
C GLY A 93 1.20 -7.60 -14.04
N PHE A 94 0.97 -7.27 -12.78
CA PHE A 94 1.91 -6.59 -11.92
C PHE A 94 1.82 -7.17 -10.50
N ILE A 95 2.90 -7.03 -9.73
CA ILE A 95 2.97 -7.46 -8.34
C ILE A 95 3.34 -6.23 -7.51
N ASP A 96 2.42 -5.74 -6.68
CA ASP A 96 2.64 -4.57 -5.81
C ASP A 96 2.97 -4.98 -4.35
N GLY A 97 2.89 -6.28 -4.04
CA GLY A 97 3.12 -6.80 -2.68
C GLY A 97 2.06 -6.39 -1.65
N LYS A 98 1.01 -5.66 -2.08
CA LYS A 98 -0.09 -5.19 -1.25
C LYS A 98 -1.43 -5.59 -1.87
N ASN A 99 -2.38 -6.00 -1.03
CA ASN A 99 -3.70 -6.49 -1.45
C ASN A 99 -4.71 -5.35 -1.63
N PHE A 100 -4.44 -4.43 -2.56
CA PHE A 100 -5.40 -3.36 -2.88
C PHE A 100 -6.51 -3.85 -3.80
N ARG A 101 -7.69 -3.26 -3.63
CA ARG A 101 -8.79 -3.43 -4.59
C ARG A 101 -8.46 -2.61 -5.84
N VAL A 102 -8.54 -3.26 -6.99
CA VAL A 102 -8.34 -2.62 -8.29
C VAL A 102 -9.69 -2.37 -8.93
N SER A 103 -9.98 -1.13 -9.34
CA SER A 103 -11.21 -0.81 -10.08
C SER A 103 -10.95 -0.87 -11.59
N PHE A 104 -12.00 -0.95 -12.40
CA PHE A 104 -11.89 -0.60 -13.82
C PHE A 104 -11.98 0.93 -13.98
N ILE A 105 -11.29 1.47 -14.99
CA ILE A 105 -11.40 2.89 -15.38
C ILE A 105 -12.67 3.07 -16.21
#